data_AF-A0ABD6P5P2-F1
#
_entry.id   AF-A0ABD6P5P2-F1
#
_cell.length_a   1.000
_cell.length_b   1.000
_cell.length_c   1.000
_cell.angle_alpha   90.00
_cell.angle_beta   90.00
_cell.angle_gamma   90.00
#
_symmetry.space_group_name_H-M   'P 1'
#
loop_
_entity.id
_entity.type
_entity.pdbx_description
1 polymer ?
#
loop_
_entity_poly.entity_id
_entity_poly.type
_entity_poly.pdbx_seq_one_letter_code
_entity_poly.pdbx_strand_id
1 'polypeptide(L)'
;MTNTVREDAAHQADVARHDAVDVGAVLTRLRRAQGQLGGVISMIEQGRSCKDVVTQLAAVSRALDRAGFKIVASGLRDCITQSGDRPAMSIDELEKLFLSLA
;
A
#
# COMPACT_ATOMS: atom_id res chain seq x y z
N MET A 1 5.13 45.37 14.66
CA MET A 1 5.98 44.28 14.16
C MET A 1 5.26 42.98 14.46
N THR A 2 4.91 42.30 13.38
CA THR A 2 3.88 41.28 13.25
C THR A 2 4.23 39.99 13.98
N ASN A 3 3.18 39.44 14.59
CA ASN A 3 3.13 38.21 15.34
C ASN A 3 3.15 37.02 14.36
N THR A 4 4.30 36.36 14.16
CA THR A 4 4.48 35.30 13.14
C THR A 4 4.94 33.96 13.73
N VAL A 5 5.03 33.80 15.06
CA VAL A 5 5.59 32.56 15.67
C VAL A 5 4.50 31.62 16.21
N ARG A 6 3.21 31.87 15.92
CA ARG A 6 2.10 31.07 16.48
C ARG A 6 1.28 30.26 15.47
N GLU A 7 1.62 30.31 14.18
CA GLU A 7 0.85 29.62 13.12
C GLU A 7 1.46 28.27 12.67
N ASP A 8 2.73 27.98 12.97
CA ASP A 8 3.39 26.74 12.52
C ASP A 8 3.00 25.47 13.31
N ALA A 9 2.60 25.60 14.57
CA ALA A 9 2.31 24.44 15.42
C ALA A 9 1.01 23.70 15.04
N ALA A 10 0.09 24.35 14.31
CA ALA A 10 -1.16 23.74 13.89
C ALA A 10 -1.04 22.96 12.57
N HIS A 11 -0.03 23.28 11.74
CA HIS A 11 0.17 22.62 10.43
C HIS A 11 0.94 21.29 10.53
N GLN A 12 1.72 21.10 11.60
CA GLN A 12 2.50 19.88 11.82
C GLN A 12 1.66 18.69 12.32
N ALA A 13 0.48 18.93 12.90
CA ALA A 13 -0.35 17.88 13.53
C ALA A 13 -1.27 17.11 12.56
N ASP A 14 -1.49 17.62 11.34
CA ASP A 14 -2.40 17.01 10.35
C ASP A 14 -1.70 15.97 9.45
N VAL A 15 -0.37 16.12 9.28
CA VAL A 15 0.45 15.25 8.42
C VAL A 15 0.60 13.83 9.01
N ALA A 16 0.68 13.69 10.32
CA ALA A 16 0.89 12.40 10.99
C ALA A 16 -0.37 11.50 11.10
N ARG A 17 -1.57 12.02 10.79
CA ARG A 17 -2.83 11.25 10.90
C ARG A 17 -3.17 10.46 9.63
N HIS A 18 -2.54 10.78 8.49
CA HIS A 18 -2.83 10.13 7.21
C HIS A 18 -2.17 8.75 7.06
N ASP A 19 -1.07 8.48 7.77
CA ASP A 19 -0.33 7.20 7.68
C ASP A 19 -1.09 6.02 8.29
N ALA A 20 -1.80 6.25 9.41
CA ALA A 20 -2.47 5.16 10.12
C ALA A 20 -3.68 4.59 9.36
N VAL A 21 -4.35 5.43 8.55
CA VAL A 21 -5.58 5.06 7.83
C VAL A 21 -5.27 4.22 6.58
N ASP A 22 -4.25 4.60 5.79
CA ASP A 22 -3.85 3.83 4.61
C ASP A 22 -3.14 2.51 4.99
N VAL A 23 -2.31 2.50 6.05
CA VAL A 23 -1.65 1.28 6.54
C VAL A 23 -2.67 0.26 7.06
N GLY A 24 -3.67 0.67 7.84
CA GLY A 24 -4.72 -0.24 8.33
C GLY A 24 -5.54 -0.87 7.20
N ALA A 25 -5.84 -0.11 6.15
CA ALA A 25 -6.58 -0.57 4.99
C ALA A 25 -5.76 -1.54 4.11
N VAL A 26 -4.45 -1.33 4.01
CA VAL A 26 -3.52 -2.25 3.33
C VAL A 26 -3.38 -3.55 4.13
N LEU A 27 -3.14 -3.47 5.45
CA LEU A 27 -3.03 -4.64 6.31
C LEU A 27 -4.28 -5.51 6.29
N THR A 28 -5.47 -4.91 6.28
CA THR A 28 -6.74 -5.63 6.17
C THR A 28 -6.83 -6.42 4.85
N ARG A 29 -6.37 -5.83 3.75
CA ARG A 29 -6.34 -6.51 2.44
C ARG A 29 -5.32 -7.65 2.41
N LEU A 30 -4.13 -7.43 2.95
CA LEU A 30 -3.08 -8.45 3.01
C LEU A 30 -3.50 -9.64 3.87
N ARG A 31 -4.14 -9.41 5.04
CA ARG A 31 -4.70 -10.49 5.88
C ARG A 31 -5.77 -11.30 5.15
N ARG A 32 -6.62 -10.63 4.35
CA ARG A 32 -7.60 -11.33 3.51
C ARG A 32 -6.91 -12.16 2.43
N ALA A 33 -5.92 -11.61 1.74
CA ALA A 33 -5.15 -12.32 0.72
C ALA A 33 -4.43 -13.54 1.31
N GLN A 34 -3.88 -13.43 2.52
CA GLN A 34 -3.29 -14.55 3.26
C GLN A 34 -4.31 -15.67 3.49
N GLY A 35 -5.52 -15.35 3.96
CA GLY A 35 -6.59 -16.35 4.14
C GLY A 35 -7.01 -17.00 2.84
N GLN A 36 -7.10 -16.23 1.75
CA GLN A 36 -7.40 -16.75 0.42
C GLN A 36 -6.30 -17.68 -0.10
N LEU A 37 -5.03 -17.33 0.11
CA LEU A 37 -3.89 -18.17 -0.25
C LEU A 37 -3.88 -19.49 0.54
N GLY A 38 -4.20 -19.44 1.84
CA GLY A 38 -4.41 -20.66 2.64
C GLY A 38 -5.51 -21.54 2.05
N GLY A 39 -6.61 -20.93 1.59
CA GLY A 39 -7.66 -21.63 0.84
C GLY A 39 -7.13 -22.29 -0.44
N VAL A 40 -6.32 -21.59 -1.25
CA VAL A 40 -5.70 -22.14 -2.46
C VAL A 40 -4.82 -23.35 -2.14
N ILE A 41 -4.01 -23.29 -1.09
CA ILE A 41 -3.18 -24.41 -0.64
C ILE A 41 -4.05 -25.62 -0.31
N SER A 42 -5.09 -25.44 0.51
CA SER A 42 -6.02 -26.53 0.84
C SER A 42 -6.73 -27.11 -0.38
N MET A 43 -7.07 -26.29 -1.38
CA MET A 43 -7.66 -26.80 -2.63
C MET A 43 -6.70 -27.71 -3.39
N ILE A 44 -5.41 -27.38 -3.40
CA ILE A 44 -4.38 -28.20 -4.03
C ILE A 44 -4.20 -29.51 -3.27
N GLU A 45 -4.11 -29.45 -1.95
CA GLU A 45 -4.01 -30.64 -1.07
C GLU A 45 -5.21 -31.58 -1.22
N GLN A 46 -6.40 -31.03 -1.44
CA GLN A 46 -7.64 -31.78 -1.68
C GLN A 46 -7.78 -32.29 -3.12
N GLY A 47 -6.82 -32.01 -4.01
CA GLY A 47 -6.86 -32.45 -5.41
C GLY A 47 -7.98 -31.78 -6.23
N ARG A 48 -8.35 -30.53 -5.92
CA ARG A 48 -9.37 -29.80 -6.68
C ARG A 48 -8.93 -29.53 -8.12
N SER A 49 -9.91 -29.19 -8.97
CA SER A 49 -9.66 -28.94 -10.39
C SER A 49 -8.68 -27.78 -10.61
N CYS A 50 -7.81 -27.92 -11.62
CA CYS A 50 -6.88 -26.88 -12.04
C CYS A 50 -7.59 -25.54 -12.29
N LYS A 51 -8.76 -25.57 -12.93
CA LYS A 51 -9.57 -24.37 -13.20
C LYS A 51 -9.97 -23.64 -11.91
N ASP A 52 -10.42 -24.36 -10.88
CA ASP A 52 -10.82 -23.77 -9.61
C ASP A 52 -9.62 -23.17 -8.87
N VAL A 53 -8.51 -23.90 -8.84
CA VAL A 53 -7.24 -23.47 -8.23
C VAL A 53 -6.74 -22.18 -8.88
N VAL A 54 -6.62 -22.15 -10.21
CA VAL A 54 -6.14 -20.98 -10.96
C VAL A 54 -7.09 -19.79 -10.80
N THR A 55 -8.40 -20.02 -10.76
CA THR A 55 -9.39 -18.95 -10.55
C THR A 55 -9.21 -18.27 -9.19
N GLN A 56 -9.03 -19.05 -8.11
CA GLN A 56 -8.80 -18.48 -6.79
C GLN A 56 -7.41 -17.86 -6.68
N LEU A 57 -6.38 -18.47 -7.26
CA LEU A 57 -5.04 -17.90 -7.28
C LEU A 57 -5.02 -16.53 -7.98
N ALA A 58 -5.73 -16.39 -9.10
CA ALA A 58 -5.90 -15.10 -9.76
C ALA A 58 -6.62 -14.07 -8.88
N ALA A 59 -7.58 -14.49 -8.05
CA ALA A 59 -8.23 -13.61 -7.09
C ALA A 59 -7.27 -13.17 -5.97
N VAL A 60 -6.38 -14.04 -5.50
CA VAL A 60 -5.30 -13.71 -4.56
C VAL A 60 -4.36 -12.68 -5.20
N SER A 61 -3.86 -12.93 -6.42
CA SER A 61 -2.97 -12.02 -7.15
C SER A 61 -3.57 -10.62 -7.23
N ARG A 62 -4.83 -10.51 -7.70
CA ARG A 62 -5.53 -9.22 -7.79
C ARG A 62 -5.68 -8.50 -6.45
N ALA A 63 -5.74 -9.24 -5.33
CA ALA A 63 -5.80 -8.63 -4.01
C ALA A 63 -4.43 -8.08 -3.58
N LEU A 64 -3.36 -8.79 -3.92
CA LEU A 64 -1.98 -8.35 -3.70
C LEU A 64 -1.65 -7.12 -4.55
N ASP A 65 -1.98 -7.13 -5.84
CA ASP A 65 -1.73 -6.00 -6.75
C ASP A 65 -2.38 -4.71 -6.22
N ARG A 66 -3.66 -4.81 -5.79
CA ARG A 66 -4.37 -3.66 -5.20
C ARG A 66 -3.75 -3.17 -3.89
N ALA A 67 -3.15 -4.05 -3.10
CA ALA A 67 -2.44 -3.65 -1.89
C ALA A 67 -1.10 -2.96 -2.25
N GLY A 68 -0.35 -3.53 -3.20
CA GLY A 68 0.89 -2.95 -3.72
C GLY A 68 0.68 -1.55 -4.30
N PHE A 69 -0.32 -1.37 -5.18
CA PHE A 69 -0.64 -0.06 -5.75
C PHE A 69 -1.02 0.97 -4.68
N LYS A 70 -1.68 0.56 -3.59
CA LYS A 70 -1.99 1.46 -2.48
C LYS A 70 -0.75 1.89 -1.71
N ILE A 71 0.22 1.00 -1.51
CA ILE A 71 1.51 1.32 -0.89
C ILE A 71 2.29 2.32 -1.75
N VAL A 72 2.43 2.04 -3.05
CA VAL A 72 3.13 2.93 -3.99
C VAL A 72 2.44 4.30 -4.09
N ALA A 73 1.10 4.33 -4.13
CA ALA A 73 0.35 5.58 -4.13
C ALA A 73 0.54 6.40 -2.84
N SER A 74 0.76 5.75 -1.70
CA SER A 74 1.12 6.42 -0.45
C SER A 74 2.49 7.07 -0.56
N GLY A 75 3.51 6.31 -1.00
CA GLY A 75 4.87 6.85 -1.18
C GLY A 75 4.92 8.00 -2.20
N LEU A 76 4.14 7.93 -3.27
CA LEU A 76 4.00 9.04 -4.24
C LEU A 76 3.43 10.30 -3.59
N ARG A 77 2.42 10.17 -2.73
CA ARG A 77 1.86 11.33 -2.01
C ARG A 77 2.89 11.94 -1.09
N ASP A 78 3.64 11.12 -0.35
CA ASP A 78 4.68 11.60 0.57
C ASP A 78 5.77 12.38 -0.16
N CYS A 79 6.17 11.93 -1.35
CA CYS A 79 7.10 12.67 -2.21
C CYS A 79 6.57 14.02 -2.68
N ILE A 80 5.26 14.16 -2.88
CA ILE A 80 4.61 15.40 -3.35
C ILE A 80 4.36 16.37 -2.18
N THR A 81 4.03 15.85 -0.99
CA THR A 81 3.64 16.66 0.17
C THR A 81 4.83 17.10 1.03
N GLN A 82 5.95 16.38 0.99
CA GLN A 82 7.17 16.78 1.70
C GLN A 82 7.84 17.98 1.00
N SER A 83 7.58 19.17 1.54
CA SER A 83 8.30 20.41 1.18
C SER A 83 9.59 20.52 2.00
N GLY A 84 10.65 19.80 1.60
CA GLY A 84 11.93 19.77 2.31
C GLY A 84 13.01 18.91 1.64
N ASP A 85 14.27 19.10 2.05
CA ASP A 85 15.52 18.75 1.33
C ASP A 85 15.87 17.25 1.17
N ARG A 86 14.86 16.38 1.20
CA ARG A 86 14.93 15.03 0.62
C ARG A 86 13.55 14.39 0.62
N PRO A 87 13.01 13.96 -0.53
CA PRO A 87 11.90 13.03 -0.51
C PRO A 87 12.37 11.73 0.17
N ALA A 88 11.51 11.13 1.00
CA ALA A 88 11.81 9.85 1.68
C ALA A 88 12.20 8.72 0.70
N MET A 89 11.81 8.84 -0.57
CA MET A 89 12.13 7.95 -1.68
C MET A 89 12.38 8.77 -2.96
N SER A 90 13.34 8.38 -3.79
CA SER A 90 13.57 9.05 -5.08
C SER A 90 12.49 8.71 -6.11
N ILE A 91 12.28 9.57 -7.12
CA ILE A 91 11.33 9.30 -8.21
C ILE A 91 11.72 8.01 -8.96
N ASP A 92 13.00 7.80 -9.25
CA ASP A 92 13.50 6.59 -9.92
C ASP A 92 13.23 5.31 -9.11
N GLU A 93 13.27 5.40 -7.79
CA GLU A 93 12.97 4.28 -6.89
C GLU A 93 11.47 3.97 -6.87
N LEU A 94 10.63 5.00 -6.86
CA LEU A 94 9.18 4.83 -7.02
C LEU A 94 8.79 4.23 -8.37
N GLU A 95 9.44 4.66 -9.46
CA GLU A 95 9.22 4.10 -10.80
C GLU A 95 9.54 2.60 -10.82
N LYS A 96 10.68 2.20 -10.24
CA LYS A 96 11.05 0.78 -10.12
C LYS A 96 10.02 -0.03 -9.32
N LEU A 97 9.55 0.50 -8.19
CA LEU A 97 8.52 -0.16 -7.39
C LEU A 97 7.21 -0.31 -8.16
N PHE A 98 6.79 0.71 -8.90
CA PHE A 98 5.59 0.64 -9.73
C PHE A 98 5.71 -0.41 -10.83
N LEU A 99 6.84 -0.43 -11.56
CA LEU A 99 7.09 -1.41 -12.63
C LEU A 99 7.18 -2.86 -12.11
N SER A 100 7.54 -3.06 -10.84
CA SER A 100 7.56 -4.39 -10.22
C SER A 100 6.15 -4.98 -9.95
N LEU A 101 5.11 -4.14 -10.04
CA LEU A 101 3.71 -4.52 -9.83
C LEU A 101 2.90 -4.59 -11.15
N ALA A 102 3.53 -4.30 -12.29
CA ALA A 102 2.91 -4.20 -13.61
C ALA A 102 2.95 -5.52 -14.40
#